data_AF-A0A7S1X722-F1
#
_entry.id   AF-A0A7S1X722-F1
#
_cell.length_a   1.000
_cell.length_b   1.000
_cell.length_c   1.000
_cell.angle_alpha   90.00
_cell.angle_beta   90.00
_cell.angle_gamma   90.00
#
_symmetry.space_group_name_H-M   'P 1'
#
loop_
_entity.id
_entity.type
_entity.pdbx_description
1 polymer ?
#
loop_
_entity_poly.entity_id
_entity_poly.type
_entity_poly.pdbx_seq_one_letter_code
_entity_poly.pdbx_strand_id
1 'polypeptide(L)'
;LLPSTAAAVPQPRVPSALQIRFKGYKGVLCVDTRLTGLKMQLRDSMLKFECQAADSLEVCRAAAWIPGYMNRQIITLLSCRGVPSDAIFHFQAKMTEEMDAMLNEP
;
A
#
# COMPACT_ATOMS: atom_id res chain seq x y z
N LEU A 1 -12.86 37.36 22.49
CA LEU A 1 -13.88 36.30 22.71
C LEU A 1 -14.41 35.82 21.35
N LEU A 2 -13.66 34.96 20.67
CA LEU A 2 -14.13 34.01 19.64
C LEU A 2 -13.08 32.89 19.60
N PRO A 3 -13.41 31.63 19.90
CA PRO A 3 -12.43 30.55 19.86
C PRO A 3 -12.19 30.15 18.40
N SER A 4 -10.91 30.16 18.01
CA SER A 4 -10.41 29.59 16.77
C SER A 4 -10.55 28.07 16.81
N THR A 5 -11.72 27.55 16.44
CA THR A 5 -11.88 26.16 16.00
C THR A 5 -12.00 26.13 14.49
N ALA A 6 -10.92 26.55 13.82
CA ALA A 6 -10.66 26.06 12.47
C ALA A 6 -10.27 24.59 12.62
N ALA A 7 -11.25 23.69 12.52
CA ALA A 7 -11.01 22.27 12.32
C ALA A 7 -9.96 22.15 11.21
N ALA A 8 -8.81 21.56 11.53
CA ALA A 8 -7.72 21.40 10.59
C ALA A 8 -8.24 20.63 9.38
N VAL A 9 -8.41 21.33 8.25
CA VAL A 9 -8.66 20.70 6.95
C VAL A 9 -7.55 19.64 6.78
N PRO A 10 -7.89 18.35 6.56
CA PRO A 10 -6.87 17.34 6.36
C PRO A 10 -6.03 17.76 5.15
N GLN A 11 -4.78 18.15 5.40
CA GLN A 11 -3.82 18.45 4.34
C GLN A 11 -3.70 17.18 3.50
N PRO A 12 -3.85 17.24 2.16
CA PRO A 12 -3.70 16.07 1.31
C PRO A 12 -2.28 15.51 1.51
N ARG A 13 -2.20 14.33 2.13
CA ARG A 13 -0.92 13.68 2.43
C ARG A 13 -0.30 13.25 1.10
N VAL A 14 0.85 13.82 0.77
CA VAL A 14 1.60 13.42 -0.43
C VAL A 14 2.03 11.96 -0.26
N PRO A 15 1.64 11.05 -1.16
CA PRO A 15 2.02 9.65 -1.05
C PRO A 15 3.50 9.48 -1.31
N SER A 16 4.19 8.71 -0.47
CA SER A 16 5.62 8.46 -0.62
C SER A 16 5.94 7.59 -1.85
N ALA A 17 4.97 6.81 -2.33
CA ALA A 17 5.10 6.01 -3.53
C ALA A 17 3.77 5.89 -4.31
N LEU A 18 3.88 5.70 -5.63
CA LEU A 18 2.78 5.61 -6.58
C LEU A 18 3.01 4.44 -7.53
N GLN A 19 2.04 3.55 -7.68
CA GLN A 19 2.01 2.58 -8.76
C GLN A 19 1.50 3.25 -10.02
N ILE A 20 2.29 3.18 -11.09
CA ILE A 20 2.02 3.90 -12.34
C ILE A 20 1.95 2.98 -13.55
N ARG A 21 1.28 3.48 -14.58
CA ARG A 21 1.44 3.09 -15.97
C ARG A 21 1.76 4.37 -16.76
N PHE A 22 2.88 4.36 -17.46
CA PHE A 22 3.31 5.48 -18.26
C PHE A 22 3.87 4.95 -19.58
N LYS A 23 3.14 5.15 -20.67
CA LYS A 23 3.47 4.51 -21.96
C LYS A 23 3.66 2.99 -21.77
N GLY A 24 4.79 2.46 -22.21
CA GLY A 24 5.20 1.07 -22.04
C GLY A 24 5.85 0.75 -20.69
N TYR A 25 5.95 1.72 -19.78
CA TYR A 25 6.53 1.56 -18.46
C TYR A 25 5.47 1.21 -17.43
N LYS A 26 5.76 0.19 -16.61
CA LYS A 26 4.94 -0.21 -15.48
C LYS A 26 5.82 -0.43 -14.25
N GLY A 27 5.45 0.20 -13.15
CA GLY A 27 6.17 0.02 -11.89
C GLY A 27 5.70 0.96 -10.79
N VAL A 28 6.62 1.28 -9.89
CA VAL A 28 6.37 2.14 -8.73
C VAL A 28 7.34 3.31 -8.80
N LEU A 29 6.81 4.53 -8.65
CA LEU A 29 7.58 5.74 -8.39
C LEU A 29 7.63 5.99 -6.89
N CYS A 30 8.74 6.50 -6.41
CA CYS A 30 8.89 6.97 -5.04
C CYS A 30 9.36 8.43 -5.06
N VAL A 31 9.01 9.18 -4.01
CA VAL A 31 9.50 10.55 -3.84
C VAL A 31 11.01 10.52 -3.52
N ASP A 32 11.82 11.20 -4.33
CA ASP A 32 13.25 11.38 -4.10
C ASP A 32 13.53 12.87 -3.81
N THR A 33 14.03 13.18 -2.61
CA THR A 33 14.33 14.55 -2.17
C THR A 33 15.52 15.17 -2.90
N ARG A 34 16.31 14.35 -3.63
CA ARG A 34 17.46 14.82 -4.41
C ARG A 34 17.06 15.32 -5.80
N LEU A 35 15.86 14.96 -6.27
CA LEU A 35 15.33 15.43 -7.56
C LEU A 35 14.75 16.84 -7.39
N THR A 36 15.23 17.77 -8.20
CA THR A 36 14.74 19.14 -8.23
C THR A 36 13.88 19.39 -9.47
N GLY A 37 12.74 20.08 -9.27
CA GLY A 37 11.75 20.35 -10.31
C GLY A 37 10.81 19.17 -10.59
N LEU A 38 9.99 19.31 -11.63
CA LEU A 38 9.04 18.28 -12.07
C LEU A 38 9.76 17.25 -12.95
N LYS A 39 10.37 16.25 -12.31
CA LYS A 39 11.14 15.21 -13.00
C LYS A 39 10.72 13.83 -12.52
N MET A 40 10.75 12.88 -13.45
CA MET A 40 10.54 11.46 -13.20
C MET A 40 11.70 10.69 -13.82
N GLN A 41 12.31 9.79 -13.05
CA GLN A 41 13.33 8.88 -13.53
C GLN A 41 12.77 7.46 -13.59
N LEU A 42 12.90 6.82 -14.74
CA LEU A 42 12.43 5.47 -14.98
C LEU A 42 13.63 4.53 -15.09
N ARG A 43 13.47 3.29 -14.59
CA ARG A 43 14.47 2.24 -14.73
C ARG A 43 14.15 1.38 -15.95
N ASP A 44 15.18 0.85 -16.61
CA ASP A 44 15.00 -0.01 -17.80
C ASP A 44 14.11 -1.22 -17.52
N SER A 45 14.18 -1.79 -16.31
CA SER A 45 13.33 -2.92 -15.89
C SER A 45 11.84 -2.60 -15.84
N MET A 46 11.47 -1.31 -15.81
CA MET A 46 10.08 -0.86 -15.84
C MET A 46 9.52 -0.87 -17.27
N LEU A 47 10.36 -0.84 -18.32
CA LEU A 47 9.93 -0.92 -19.72
C LEU A 47 9.45 -2.34 -20.02
N LYS A 48 8.17 -2.50 -20.36
CA LYS A 48 7.56 -3.80 -20.69
C LYS A 48 7.38 -4.00 -22.18
N PHE A 49 7.13 -2.92 -22.90
CA PHE A 49 6.97 -2.90 -24.36
C PHE A 49 7.22 -1.48 -24.86
N GLU A 50 7.57 -1.31 -26.12
CA GLU A 50 7.67 0.02 -26.72
C GLU A 50 6.27 0.57 -27.00
N CYS A 51 6.04 1.83 -26.68
CA CYS A 51 4.74 2.47 -26.85
C CYS A 51 4.91 3.89 -27.38
N GLN A 52 4.29 4.16 -28.54
CA GLN A 52 4.31 5.46 -29.22
C GLN A 52 3.14 6.37 -28.82
N ALA A 53 2.31 5.97 -27.85
CA ALA A 53 1.17 6.75 -27.41
C ALA A 53 1.58 8.07 -26.72
N ALA A 54 0.61 8.97 -26.56
CA ALA A 54 0.79 10.25 -25.90
C ALA A 54 1.36 10.12 -24.47
N ASP A 55 2.04 11.16 -24.00
CA ASP A 55 2.63 11.27 -22.66
C ASP A 55 1.55 11.40 -21.56
N SER A 56 0.81 10.32 -21.32
CA SER A 56 -0.16 10.22 -20.24
C SER A 56 0.42 9.39 -19.09
N LEU A 57 0.46 10.00 -17.90
CA LEU A 57 0.80 9.32 -16.65
C LEU A 57 -0.48 8.86 -15.96
N GLU A 58 -0.69 7.56 -15.91
CA GLU A 58 -1.78 6.95 -15.16
C GLU A 58 -1.28 6.50 -13.78
N VAL A 59 -1.96 6.94 -12.73
CA VAL A 59 -1.73 6.48 -11.36
C VAL A 59 -2.74 5.39 -11.03
N CYS A 60 -2.27 4.14 -10.93
CA CYS A 60 -3.14 3.01 -10.59
C CYS A 60 -3.43 2.94 -9.08
N ARG A 61 -2.44 3.24 -8.24
CA ARG A 61 -2.56 3.15 -6.78
C ARG A 61 -1.56 4.04 -6.07
N ALA A 62 -2.01 4.77 -5.06
CA ALA A 62 -1.12 5.46 -4.13
C ALA A 62 -0.76 4.54 -2.95
N ALA A 63 0.46 4.71 -2.42
CA ALA A 63 0.86 4.02 -1.19
C ALA A 63 -0.09 4.38 -0.04
N ALA A 64 -0.69 3.35 0.52
CA ALA A 64 -1.62 3.45 1.63
C ALA A 64 -1.41 2.24 2.55
N TRP A 65 -1.85 2.37 3.81
CA TRP A 65 -1.90 1.23 4.70
C TRP A 65 -2.92 0.22 4.19
N ILE A 66 -2.54 -1.06 4.18
CA ILE A 66 -3.39 -2.17 3.76
C ILE A 66 -3.30 -3.23 4.86
N PRO A 67 -4.42 -3.70 5.42
CA PRO A 67 -4.40 -4.76 6.41
C PRO A 67 -3.79 -6.03 5.81
N GLY A 68 -2.86 -6.63 6.55
CA GLY A 68 -2.30 -7.93 6.21
C GLY A 68 -3.14 -9.05 6.84
N TYR A 69 -3.41 -10.09 6.07
CA TYR A 69 -4.14 -11.27 6.54
C TYR A 69 -3.24 -12.50 6.50
N MET A 70 -3.47 -13.40 7.43
CA MET A 70 -2.76 -14.67 7.49
C MET A 70 -3.39 -15.65 6.49
N ASN A 71 -2.79 -15.76 5.30
CA ASN A 71 -3.21 -16.76 4.32
C ASN A 71 -2.48 -18.09 4.54
N ARG A 72 -3.01 -19.18 3.97
CA ARG A 72 -2.47 -20.53 4.13
C ARG A 72 -1.01 -20.63 3.67
N GLN A 73 -0.62 -19.89 2.63
CA GLN A 73 0.75 -19.87 2.12
C GLN A 73 1.74 -19.28 3.14
N ILE A 74 1.37 -18.18 3.80
CA ILE A 74 2.16 -17.55 4.86
C ILE A 74 2.28 -18.50 6.06
N ILE A 75 1.18 -19.15 6.47
CA ILE A 75 1.18 -20.14 7.56
C ILE A 75 2.21 -21.24 7.27
N THR A 76 2.14 -21.86 6.09
CA THR A 76 3.07 -22.92 5.70
C THR A 76 4.52 -22.45 5.74
N LEU A 77 4.82 -21.26 5.20
CA LEU A 77 6.17 -20.70 5.22
C LEU A 77 6.67 -20.48 6.66
N LEU A 78 5.84 -19.94 7.55
CA LEU A 78 6.19 -19.70 8.95
C LEU A 78 6.42 -21.02 9.71
N SER A 79 5.54 -22.01 9.52
CA SER A 79 5.70 -23.35 10.10
C SER A 79 6.98 -24.04 9.63
N CYS A 80 7.30 -23.97 8.33
CA CYS A 80 8.55 -24.52 7.79
C CYS A 80 9.80 -23.81 8.36
N ARG A 81 9.68 -22.54 8.75
CA ARG A 81 10.76 -21.79 9.41
C ARG A 81 10.80 -21.98 10.93
N GLY A 82 9.98 -22.87 11.48
CA GLY A 82 9.99 -23.22 12.90
C GLY A 82 9.22 -22.25 13.80
N VAL A 83 8.33 -21.41 13.23
CA VAL A 83 7.44 -20.59 14.05
C VAL A 83 6.48 -21.51 14.83
N PRO A 84 6.34 -21.35 16.15
CA PRO A 84 5.46 -22.18 16.96
C PRO A 84 4.00 -22.08 16.50
N SER A 85 3.31 -23.22 16.44
CA SER A 85 1.90 -23.28 16.08
C SER A 85 1.02 -22.43 16.99
N ASP A 86 1.36 -22.32 18.27
CA ASP A 86 0.61 -21.53 19.26
C ASP A 86 0.54 -20.04 18.87
N ALA A 87 1.60 -19.48 18.28
CA ALA A 87 1.59 -18.10 17.80
C ALA A 87 0.59 -17.94 16.63
N ILE A 88 0.53 -18.92 15.73
CA ILE A 88 -0.40 -18.93 14.59
C ILE A 88 -1.85 -19.07 15.09
N PHE A 89 -2.11 -19.99 16.03
CA PHE A 89 -3.42 -20.17 16.64
C PHE A 89 -3.89 -18.94 17.41
N HIS A 90 -2.98 -18.23 18.09
CA HIS A 90 -3.31 -16.97 18.75
C HIS A 90 -3.85 -15.93 17.78
N PHE A 91 -3.21 -15.75 16.61
CA PHE A 91 -3.70 -14.83 15.58
C PHE A 91 -5.03 -15.30 14.97
N GLN A 92 -5.21 -16.60 14.79
CA GLN A 92 -6.47 -17.16 14.30
C GLN A 92 -7.61 -16.91 15.28
N ALA A 93 -7.40 -17.19 16.58
CA ALA A 93 -8.39 -16.97 17.63
C ALA A 93 -8.81 -15.49 17.68
N LYS A 94 -7.84 -14.56 17.63
CA LYS A 94 -8.11 -13.13 17.60
C LYS A 94 -8.97 -12.73 16.40
N MET A 95 -8.71 -13.27 15.21
CA MET A 95 -9.54 -12.99 14.03
C MET A 95 -10.95 -13.55 14.17
N THR A 96 -11.12 -14.72 14.78
CA THR A 96 -12.45 -15.28 15.08
C THR A 96 -13.20 -14.42 16.09
N GLU A 97 -12.55 -13.95 17.16
CA GLU A 97 -13.15 -13.04 18.14
C GLU A 97 -13.60 -11.71 17.50
N GLU A 98 -12.76 -11.12 16.63
CA GLU A 98 -13.11 -9.90 15.88
C GLU A 98 -14.32 -10.13 14.97
N MET A 99 -14.41 -11.29 14.30
CA MET A 99 -15.55 -11.66 13.47
C MET A 99 -16.83 -11.88 14.29
N ASP A 100 -16.73 -12.58 15.42
CA ASP A 100 -17.86 -12.82 16.32
C ASP A 100 -18.39 -11.50 16.90
N ALA A 101 -17.50 -10.56 17.25
CA ALA A 101 -17.90 -9.23 17.68
C ALA A 101 -18.70 -8.48 16.59
N MET A 102 -18.23 -8.52 15.34
CA MET A 102 -18.94 -7.88 14.21
C MET A 102 -20.34 -8.45 13.95
N LEU A 103 -20.58 -9.73 14.27
CA LEU A 103 -21.90 -10.37 14.10
C LEU A 103 -22.86 -10.07 15.25
N ASN A 104 -22.33 -9.73 16.43
CA ASN A 104 -23.10 -9.55 17.65
C ASN A 104 -23.34 -8.07 18.03
N GLU A 105 -22.78 -7.11 17.27
CA GLU A 105 -23.13 -5.69 17.37
C GLU A 105 -24.29 -5.34 16.40
N PRO A 106 -25.35 -4.63 16.85
CA PRO A 106 -26.55 -4.33 16.04
C PRO A 106 -26.35 -3.29 14.93
#